data_AF-A0A7M3Y4N3-F1
#
_entry.id   AF-A0A7M3Y4N3-F1
#
_cell.length_a   1.000
_cell.length_b   1.000
_cell.length_c   1.000
_cell.angle_alpha   90.00
_cell.angle_beta   90.00
_cell.angle_gamma   90.00
#
_symmetry.space_group_name_H-M   'P 1'
#
loop_
_entity.id
_entity.type
_entity.pdbx_description
1 polymer ?
#
loop_
_entity_poly.entity_id
_entity_poly.type
_entity_poly.pdbx_seq_one_letter_code
_entity_poly.pdbx_strand_id
1 'polypeptide(L)' 'MGVAAPIEALIRIEGDSWMFERADPMALAAARHRIVVHQDGAPLSLGGCTDMPTALDVARRMAEVDGRVVLIQNL' A
#
# COMPACT_ATOMS: atom_id res chain seq x y z
N MET A 1 5.89 -9.69 -18.40
CA MET A 1 5.98 -9.44 -16.95
C MET A 1 6.49 -8.02 -16.78
N GLY A 2 5.61 -7.07 -16.41
CA GLY A 2 6.00 -5.67 -16.21
C GLY A 2 6.65 -5.49 -14.85
N VAL A 3 7.74 -4.73 -14.79
CA VAL A 3 8.37 -4.31 -13.53
C VAL A 3 7.33 -3.59 -12.68
N ALA A 4 7.06 -4.11 -11.48
CA ALA A 4 6.08 -3.50 -10.61
C ALA A 4 6.64 -2.14 -10.17
N ALA A 5 5.93 -1.06 -10.50
CA ALA A 5 6.34 0.33 -10.28
C ALA A 5 6.91 0.55 -8.86
N PRO A 6 7.94 1.41 -8.70
CA PRO A 6 8.57 1.64 -7.40
C PRO A 6 7.54 2.13 -6.37
N ILE A 7 7.75 1.77 -5.11
CA ILE A 7 6.92 2.26 -4.00
C ILE A 7 7.36 3.67 -3.68
N GLU A 8 6.45 4.62 -3.70
CA GLU A 8 6.75 6.05 -3.50
C GLU A 8 6.29 6.58 -2.13
N ALA A 9 5.60 5.76 -1.32
CA ALA A 9 5.10 6.12 0.00
C ALA A 9 5.05 4.92 0.95
N LEU A 10 5.31 5.16 2.23
CA LEU A 10 5.06 4.21 3.31
C LEU A 10 3.70 4.53 3.96
N ILE A 11 2.85 3.51 4.10
CA ILE A 11 1.55 3.60 4.74
C ILE A 11 1.69 3.06 6.17
N ARG A 12 1.30 3.90 7.13
CA ARG A 12 1.23 3.53 8.56
C ARG A 12 -0.14 3.89 9.13
N ILE A 13 -0.53 3.15 10.16
CA ILE A 13 -1.72 3.44 10.96
C ILE A 13 -1.26 4.14 12.23
N GLU A 14 -1.74 5.35 12.47
CA GLU A 14 -1.57 6.05 13.74
C GLU A 14 -2.95 6.41 14.30
N GLY A 15 -3.33 5.72 15.39
CA GLY A 15 -4.70 5.79 15.92
C GLY A 15 -5.72 5.30 14.89
N ASP A 16 -6.67 6.17 14.52
CA ASP A 16 -7.74 5.89 13.55
C ASP A 16 -7.47 6.48 12.15
N SER A 17 -6.26 6.98 11.88
CA SER A 17 -5.94 7.67 10.64
C SER A 17 -4.76 7.05 9.90
N TRP A 18 -4.80 7.12 8.56
CA TRP A 18 -3.71 6.72 7.70
C TRP A 18 -2.73 7.86 7.51
N MET A 19 -1.47 7.55 7.75
CA MET A 19 -0.35 8.44 7.51
C MET A 19 0.36 7.97 6.25
N PHE A 20 0.33 8.81 5.21
CA PHE A 20 1.16 8.64 4.02
C PHE A 20 2.47 9.41 4.26
N GLU A 21 3.53 8.71 4.62
CA GLU A 21 4.83 9.34 4.74
C GLU A 21 5.51 9.38 3.37
N ARG A 22 5.86 10.60 2.95
CA ARG A 22 6.60 10.84 1.72
C ARG A 22 8.01 10.25 1.88
N ALA A 23 8.36 9.38 0.94
CA ALA A 23 9.48 8.45 1.04
C ALA A 23 10.88 9.08 1.24
N ASP A 24 11.35 9.10 2.48
CA ASP A 24 12.79 8.94 2.76
C ASP A 24 13.22 7.52 2.30
N PRO A 25 14.38 7.35 1.62
CA PRO A 25 14.90 6.04 1.25
C PRO A 25 14.93 5.01 2.39
N MET A 26 15.20 5.42 3.64
CA MET A 26 15.17 4.53 4.80
C MET A 26 13.76 4.03 5.13
N ALA A 27 12.75 4.89 5.03
CA ALA A 27 11.36 4.52 5.29
C ALA A 27 10.84 3.54 4.25
N LEU A 28 11.21 3.72 2.98
CA LEU A 28 10.88 2.76 1.90
C LEU A 28 11.59 1.41 2.06
N ALA A 29 12.83 1.41 2.54
CA ALA A 29 13.58 0.16 2.77
C ALA A 29 12.92 -0.75 3.82
N ALA A 30 12.09 -0.18 4.70
CA ALA A 30 11.34 -0.92 5.70
C ALA A 30 10.04 -1.56 5.14
N ALA A 31 9.60 -1.19 3.94
CA ALA A 31 8.40 -1.77 3.34
C ALA A 31 8.61 -3.26 3.01
N ARG A 32 7.65 -4.09 3.41
CA ARG A 32 7.62 -5.55 3.17
C ARG A 32 6.45 -5.98 2.32
N HIS A 33 5.39 -5.19 2.31
CA HIS A 33 4.18 -5.45 1.55
C HIS A 33 3.86 -4.25 0.69
N ARG A 34 3.43 -4.47 -0.56
CA ARG A 34 2.96 -3.43 -1.49
C ARG A 34 1.45 -3.50 -1.63
N ILE A 35 0.82 -2.33 -1.59
CA ILE A 35 -0.61 -2.17 -1.82
C ILE A 35 -0.84 -1.78 -3.27
N VAL A 36 -1.53 -2.65 -4.02
CA VAL A 36 -1.85 -2.44 -5.43
C VAL A 36 -3.37 -2.47 -5.61
N VAL A 37 -3.89 -1.50 -6.36
CA VAL A 37 -5.31 -1.45 -6.77
C VAL A 37 -5.40 -1.51 -8.28
N HIS A 38 -6.55 -1.93 -8.80
CA HIS A 38 -6.84 -1.78 -10.22
C HIS A 38 -7.62 -0.49 -10.43
N GLN A 39 -7.07 0.43 -11.22
CA GLN A 39 -7.69 1.71 -11.53
C GLN A 39 -7.49 2.01 -13.02
N ASP A 40 -8.56 2.44 -13.70
CA ASP A 40 -8.53 2.82 -15.12
C ASP A 40 -7.95 1.75 -16.06
N GLY A 41 -8.19 0.47 -15.76
CA GLY A 41 -7.71 -0.66 -16.58
C GLY A 41 -6.26 -1.07 -16.30
N ALA A 42 -5.59 -0.45 -15.34
CA ALA A 42 -4.19 -0.72 -15.01
C ALA A 42 -3.97 -0.95 -13.50
N PRO A 43 -2.98 -1.77 -13.12
CA PRO A 43 -2.55 -1.86 -11.73
C PRO A 43 -1.83 -0.57 -11.31
N LEU A 44 -2.25 0.02 -10.21
CA LEU A 44 -1.66 1.20 -9.57
C LEU A 44 -1.14 0.83 -8.18
N SER A 45 0.15 1.06 -7.94
CA SER A 45 0.76 0.90 -6.62
C SER A 45 0.51 2.15 -5.79
N LEU A 46 -0.12 2.00 -4.62
CA LEU A 46 -0.45 3.12 -3.73
C LEU A 46 0.64 3.39 -2.69
N GLY A 47 1.40 2.37 -2.31
CA GLY A 47 2.40 2.46 -1.26
C GLY A 47 2.84 1.10 -0.75
N GLY A 48 3.64 1.12 0.31
CA GLY A 48 4.09 -0.07 1.01
C GLY A 48 3.80 -0.04 2.51
N CYS A 49 3.68 -1.20 3.13
CA CYS A 49 3.50 -1.38 4.56
C CYS A 49 4.67 -2.20 5.12
N THR A 50 5.01 -1.98 6.39
CA THR A 50 6.05 -2.73 7.11
C THR A 50 5.64 -4.14 7.49
N ASP A 51 4.34 -4.37 7.66
CA ASP A 51 3.78 -5.62 8.17
C ASP A 51 2.40 -5.93 7.56
N MET A 52 2.04 -7.21 7.62
CA MET A 52 0.80 -7.75 7.03
C MET A 52 -0.47 -7.24 7.73
N PRO A 53 -0.54 -7.09 9.07
CA PRO A 53 -1.70 -6.50 9.74
C PRO A 53 -2.02 -5.10 9.22
N THR A 54 -1.02 -4.23 9.07
CA THR A 54 -1.20 -2.89 8.49
C THR A 54 -1.70 -2.98 7.05
N ALA A 55 -1.12 -3.89 6.25
CA ALA A 55 -1.56 -4.09 4.86
C ALA A 55 -3.02 -4.59 4.76
N LEU A 56 -3.43 -5.48 5.67
CA LEU A 56 -4.79 -6.01 5.72
C LEU A 56 -5.81 -4.96 6.16
N ASP A 57 -5.49 -4.13 7.15
CA ASP A 57 -6.41 -3.07 7.58
C ASP A 57 -6.57 -2.01 6.49
N VAL A 58 -5.49 -1.67 5.78
CA VAL A 58 -5.55 -0.84 4.57
C VAL A 58 -6.49 -1.46 3.53
N ALA A 59 -6.27 -2.73 3.18
CA ALA A 59 -7.09 -3.42 2.19
C ALA A 59 -8.56 -3.50 2.60
N ARG A 60 -8.84 -3.80 3.87
CA ARG A 60 -10.20 -3.88 4.42
C ARG A 60 -10.92 -2.53 4.29
N ARG A 61 -10.28 -1.44 4.73
CA ARG A 61 -10.92 -0.13 4.67
C ARG A 61 -11.16 0.34 3.25
N MET A 62 -10.22 0.08 2.31
CA MET A 62 -10.42 0.40 0.90
C MET A 62 -11.57 -0.39 0.28
N ALA A 63 -11.74 -1.66 0.68
CA ALA A 63 -12.87 -2.47 0.25
C ALA A 63 -14.20 -1.97 0.85
N GLU A 64 -14.22 -1.60 2.13
CA GLU A 64 -15.42 -1.13 2.85
C GLU A 64 -15.87 0.27 2.41
N VAL A 65 -14.93 1.20 2.23
CA VAL A 65 -15.22 2.62 1.96
C VAL A 65 -15.35 2.89 0.46
N ASP A 66 -14.44 2.35 -0.35
CA ASP A 66 -14.36 2.66 -1.78
C ASP A 66 -14.85 1.53 -2.68
N GLY A 67 -15.24 0.37 -2.12
CA GLY A 67 -15.64 -0.81 -2.89
C GLY A 67 -14.51 -1.39 -3.75
N ARG A 68 -13.25 -1.11 -3.41
CA ARG A 68 -12.08 -1.47 -4.23
C ARG A 68 -11.54 -2.85 -3.87
N VAL A 69 -11.10 -3.58 -4.90
CA VAL A 69 -10.30 -4.80 -4.72
C VAL A 69 -8.83 -4.42 -4.59
N VAL A 70 -8.21 -4.89 -3.52
CA VAL A 70 -6.81 -4.61 -3.20
C VAL A 70 -5.99 -5.89 -3.31
N LEU A 71 -4.85 -5.81 -4.00
CA LEU A 71 -3.84 -6.84 -4.05
C LEU A 71 -2.69 -6.46 -3.11
N ILE A 72 -2.36 -7.36 -2.18
CA ILE A 72 -1.19 -7.24 -1.31
C ILE A 72 -0.08 -8.12 -1.90
N GLN A 73 1.05 -7.52 -2.25
CA GLN A 73 2.22 -8.24 -2.78
C GLN A 73 3.37 -8.21 -1.78
N ASN A 74 4.07 -9.32 -1.58
CA ASN A 74 5.33 -9.32 -0.83
C ASN A 74 6.46 -8.74 -1.68
N LEU A 75 7.40 -8.05 -1.03
CA LEU A 75 8.57 -7.41 -1.63
C LEU A 75 9.86 -8.19 -1.39
#